data_AF-A0A933B9L8-F1
#
_entry.id   AF-A0A933B9L8-F1
#
_cell.length_a   1.000
_cell.length_b   1.000
_cell.length_c   1.000
_cell.angle_alpha   90.00
_cell.angle_beta   90.00
_cell.angle_gamma   90.00
#
_symmetry.space_group_name_H-M   'P 1'
#
loop_
_entity.id
_entity.type
_entity.pdbx_description
1 polymer ?
#
loop_
_entity_poly.entity_id
_entity_poly.type
_entity_poly.pdbx_seq_one_letter_code
_entity_poly.pdbx_strand_id
1 'polypeptide(L)' 'MARTCPVCGKTSTLVWHRKKLRGKYNPTIKRRKYPNLQWVRLPDGKRVRACAKCIKAIGKGK' A
#
# COMPACT_ATOMS: atom_id res chain seq x y z
N MET A 1 -10.27 -12.52 3.06
CA MET A 1 -10.50 -11.11 2.68
C MET A 1 -9.31 -10.59 1.90
N ALA A 2 -9.53 -10.06 0.69
CA ALA A 2 -8.48 -9.49 -0.13
C ALA A 2 -7.82 -8.29 0.61
N ARG A 3 -6.49 -8.25 0.69
CA ARG A 3 -5.73 -7.10 1.23
C ARG A 3 -5.69 -5.97 0.19
N THR A 4 -6.87 -5.50 -0.19
CA THR A 4 -7.07 -4.48 -1.21
C THR A 4 -7.59 -3.21 -0.55
N CYS A 5 -7.10 -2.06 -0.99
CA CYS A 5 -7.69 -0.80 -0.55
C CYS A 5 -9.01 -0.54 -1.30
N PRO A 6 -10.14 -0.35 -0.61
CA PRO A 6 -11.44 -0.11 -1.27
C PRO A 6 -11.51 1.27 -1.95
N VAL A 7 -10.71 2.24 -1.51
CA VAL A 7 -10.74 3.62 -2.05
C VAL A 7 -9.94 3.77 -3.34
N CYS A 8 -8.81 3.05 -3.47
CA CYS A 8 -7.89 3.22 -4.62
C CYS A 8 -7.55 1.92 -5.35
N GLY A 9 -8.17 0.79 -4.97
CA GLY A 9 -7.95 -0.52 -5.61
C GLY A 9 -6.56 -1.11 -5.40
N LYS A 10 -5.67 -0.47 -4.62
CA LYS A 10 -4.28 -0.97 -4.43
C LYS A 10 -4.27 -2.38 -3.88
N THR A 11 -3.61 -3.27 -4.60
CA THR A 11 -3.35 -4.66 -4.23
C THR A 11 -1.87 -4.87 -3.90
N SER A 12 -1.53 -6.09 -3.48
CA SER A 12 -0.13 -6.49 -3.30
C SER A 12 0.54 -6.71 -4.65
N THR A 13 1.78 -6.25 -4.80
CA THR A 13 2.60 -6.48 -5.99
C THR A 13 3.81 -7.35 -5.68
N LEU A 14 4.25 -8.15 -6.64
CA LEU A 14 5.53 -8.86 -6.59
C LEU A 14 6.60 -7.97 -7.19
N VAL A 15 7.64 -7.68 -6.41
CA VAL A 15 8.74 -6.80 -6.82
C VAL A 15 10.06 -7.53 -6.62
N TRP A 16 10.99 -7.35 -7.56
CA TRP A 16 12.35 -7.82 -7.40
C TRP A 16 13.10 -6.99 -6.35
N HIS A 17 13.66 -7.68 -5.36
CA HIS A 17 14.71 -7.11 -4.54
C HIS A 17 15.97 -6.96 -5.40
N ARG A 18 16.61 -5.79 -5.37
CA ARG A 18 17.84 -5.53 -6.12
C ARG A 18 18.97 -5.20 -5.18
N LYS A 19 20.12 -5.85 -5.35
CA LYS A 19 21.34 -5.56 -4.58
C LYS A 19 22.37 -4.88 -5.49
N LYS A 20 22.94 -3.75 -5.06
CA LYS A 20 24.07 -3.12 -5.73
C LYS A 20 25.34 -3.80 -5.24
N LEU A 21 26.04 -4.48 -6.15
CA LEU A 21 27.29 -5.17 -5.81
C LEU A 21 28.49 -4.25 -6.04
N ARG A 22 28.50 -3.51 -7.17
CA ARG A 22 29.50 -2.46 -7.47
C ARG A 22 28.89 -1.33 -8.31
N GLY A 23 28.61 -1.58 -9.59
CA GLY A 23 28.09 -0.57 -10.53
C GLY A 23 26.60 -0.71 -10.86
N LYS A 24 26.09 -1.94 -10.99
CA LYS A 24 24.70 -2.24 -11.39
C LYS A 24 23.89 -2.88 -10.27
N TYR A 25 22.57 -2.62 -10.29
CA TYR A 25 21.59 -3.25 -9.42
C TYR A 25 21.12 -4.58 -10.02
N ASN A 26 21.52 -5.69 -9.42
CA ASN A 26 21.13 -7.02 -9.88
C ASN A 26 19.89 -7.51 -9.11
N PRO A 27 18.84 -8.01 -9.80
CA PRO A 27 17.70 -8.62 -9.14
C PRO A 27 18.13 -9.91 -8.43
N THR A 28 17.72 -10.10 -7.18
CA THR A 28 18.07 -11.27 -6.37
C THR A 28 16.86 -12.17 -6.14
N ILE A 29 15.92 -11.73 -5.32
CA ILE A 29 14.72 -12.50 -4.95
C ILE A 29 13.46 -11.68 -5.23
N LYS A 30 12.35 -12.35 -5.58
CA LYS A 30 11.04 -11.68 -5.65
C LYS A 30 10.47 -11.59 -4.24
N ARG A 31 10.06 -10.39 -3.82
CA ARG A 31 9.35 -10.14 -2.56
C ARG A 31 7.99 -9.51 -2.84
N ARG A 32 6.97 -9.98 -2.12
CA ARG A 32 5.65 -9.35 -2.15
C ARG A 32 5.66 -8.06 -1.31
N LYS A 33 5.22 -6.95 -1.91
CA LYS A 33 4.98 -5.68 -1.24
C LYS A 33 3.48 -5.51 -1.05
N TYR A 34 3.08 -5.24 0.19
CA TYR A 34 1.68 -5.03 0.54
C TYR A 34 1.37 -3.53 0.63
N PRO A 35 0.15 -3.11 0.29
CA PRO A 35 -0.30 -1.76 0.60
C PRO A 35 -0.33 -1.55 2.12
N ASN A 36 0.05 -0.34 2.58
CA ASN A 36 -0.06 0.04 3.98
C ASN A 36 -1.54 0.32 4.32
N LEU A 37 -2.28 -0.76 4.59
CA LEU A 37 -3.69 -0.74 4.96
C LEU A 37 -3.81 -0.46 6.45
N GLN A 38 -4.58 0.56 6.80
CA GLN A 38 -4.88 0.94 8.17
C GLN A 38 -6.38 1.14 8.33
N TRP A 39 -6.85 0.97 9.56
CA TRP A 39 -8.25 1.21 9.87
C TRP A 39 -8.56 2.70 9.91
N VAL A 40 -9.62 3.11 9.24
CA VAL A 40 -10.15 4.47 9.27
C VAL A 40 -11.66 4.44 9.44
N ARG A 41 -12.20 5.44 10.13
CA ARG A 41 -13.64 5.72 10.18
C ARG A 41 -13.98 6.69 9.06
N LEU A 42 -14.93 6.33 8.20
CA LEU A 42 -15.49 7.25 7.22
C LEU A 42 -16.40 8.28 7.92
N PRO A 43 -16.68 9.42 7.25
CA PRO A 43 -17.72 10.35 7.70
C PRO A 43 -19.07 9.67 7.94
N ASP A 44 -19.37 8.62 7.17
CA ASP A 44 -20.59 7.81 7.28
C ASP A 44 -20.61 6.86 8.51
N GLY A 45 -19.64 6.98 9.44
CA GLY A 45 -19.52 6.16 10.65
C GLY A 45 -18.97 4.74 10.42
N LYS A 46 -18.90 4.26 9.18
CA LYS A 46 -18.38 2.93 8.83
C LYS A 46 -16.87 2.85 8.98
N ARG A 47 -16.37 1.70 9.44
CA ARG A 47 -14.93 1.42 9.59
C ARG A 47 -14.42 0.61 8.39
N VAL A 48 -13.41 1.11 7.68
CA VAL A 48 -12.79 0.40 6.55
C VAL A 48 -11.28 0.33 6.69
N ARG A 49 -10.66 -0.67 6.07
CA ARG A 49 -9.20 -0.73 5.90
C ARG A 49 -8.81 0.02 4.63
N ALA A 50 -8.38 1.27 4.76
CA ALA A 50 -7.93 2.10 3.64
C ALA A 50 -6.40 2.27 3.64
N CYS A 51 -5.85 2.65 2.49
CA CYS A 51 -4.43 2.90 2.37
C CYS A 51 -4.02 4.17 3.12
N ALA A 52 -2.84 4.22 3.74
CA ALA A 52 -2.40 5.42 4.48
C ALA A 52 -2.42 6.72 3.64
N LYS A 53 -2.10 6.64 2.33
CA LYS A 53 -2.22 7.79 1.39
C LYS A 53 -3.67 8.26 1.25
N CYS A 54 -4.61 7.32 1.22
CA CYS A 54 -6.04 7.56 1.08
C CYS A 54 -6.59 8.19 2.35
N ILE A 55 -6.19 7.67 3.52
CA ILE A 55 -6.55 8.23 4.83
C ILE A 55 -6.07 9.66 4.96
N LYS A 56 -4.82 9.93 4.57
CA LYS A 56 -4.27 11.30 4.56
C LYS A 56 -5.06 12.24 3.64
N ALA A 57 -5.57 11.76 2.51
CA ALA A 57 -6.39 12.57 1.62
C ALA A 57 -7.77 12.87 2.24
N ILE A 58 -8.40 11.87 2.88
CA ILE A 58 -9.67 12.05 3.59
C ILE A 58 -9.53 13.09 4.71
N GLY A 59 -8.48 12.99 5.53
CA GLY A 59 -8.22 13.94 6.62
C GLY A 59 -7.78 15.34 6.17
N LYS A 60 -7.61 15.58 4.86
CA LYS A 60 -7.23 16.88 4.30
C LYS A 60 -8.42 17.70 3.77
N GLY A 61 -9.64 17.16 3.76
CA GLY A 61 -10.86 17.97 3.59
C GLY A 61 -11.31 18.45 4.97
N LYS A 62 -11.50 19.74 5.25
CA LYS A 62 -11.61 20.96 4.43
C LYS A 62 -10.78 22.05 5.08
#